data_AF-A0A5T1Q3L8-F1
#
_entry.id   AF-A0A5T1Q3L8-F1
#
_cell.length_a   1.000
_cell.length_b   1.000
_cell.length_c   1.000
_cell.angle_alpha   90.00
_cell.angle_beta   90.00
_cell.angle_gamma   90.00
#
_symmetry.space_group_name_H-M   'P 1'
#
loop_
_entity.id
_entity.type
_entity.pdbx_description
1 polymer ?
#
loop_
_entity_poly.entity_id
_entity_poly.type
_entity_poly.pdbx_seq_one_letter_code
_entity_poly.pdbx_strand_id
1 'polypeptide(L)'
;MLCFEAFITNAKKSIKKLNIKQGKYNNKEFTMQILKTKNPFWTMWAKIIKKDIYLKAFNMLNLKKEIKINMAEDALLYYPLTILSNEIFYLTQPLYTQHVNSNSITNNINSLEANIQEHKIVLNVLKSIKNKKTPLYFLIIYL
;
A
#
# COMPACT_ATOMS: atom_id res chain seq x y z
N MET A 1 -9.24 2.76 9.17
CA MET A 1 -8.89 3.15 7.78
C MET A 1 -10.11 2.90 6.90
N LEU A 2 -10.42 3.81 5.98
CA LEU A 2 -11.46 3.59 4.97
C LEU A 2 -10.76 3.28 3.64
N CYS A 3 -11.02 2.13 3.05
CA CYS A 3 -10.55 1.73 1.74
C CYS A 3 -11.72 1.79 0.75
N PHE A 4 -11.47 2.14 -0.49
CA PHE A 4 -12.52 2.24 -1.50
C PHE A 4 -12.00 1.90 -2.90
N GLU A 5 -12.90 1.59 -3.83
CA GLU A 5 -12.55 1.37 -5.23
C GLU A 5 -12.11 2.68 -5.91
N ALA A 6 -11.45 2.58 -7.05
CA ALA A 6 -11.03 3.77 -7.79
C ALA A 6 -11.19 3.57 -9.29
N PHE A 7 -11.56 4.65 -9.98
CA PHE A 7 -11.48 4.71 -11.43
C PHE A 7 -10.03 4.86 -11.85
N ILE A 8 -9.61 4.06 -12.82
CA ILE A 8 -8.35 4.24 -13.53
C ILE A 8 -8.72 4.75 -14.92
N THR A 9 -8.33 5.98 -15.22
CA THR A 9 -8.53 6.57 -16.54
C THR A 9 -7.26 6.39 -17.36
N ASN A 10 -7.28 5.39 -18.24
CA ASN A 10 -6.36 5.24 -19.38
C ASN A 10 -7.14 5.58 -20.67
N ALA A 11 -6.57 5.29 -21.85
CA ALA A 11 -7.30 5.33 -23.12
C ALA A 11 -8.64 4.53 -23.11
N LYS A 12 -8.77 3.56 -22.20
CA LYS A 12 -10.05 2.95 -21.80
C LYS A 12 -10.25 3.17 -20.29
N LYS A 13 -11.38 3.77 -19.89
CA LYS A 13 -11.75 3.91 -18.47
C LYS A 13 -11.97 2.52 -17.88
N SER A 14 -11.33 2.23 -16.74
CA SER A 14 -11.49 0.96 -16.01
C SER A 14 -11.66 1.23 -14.53
N ILE A 15 -12.18 0.27 -13.76
CA ILE A 15 -12.31 0.38 -12.31
C ILE A 15 -11.34 -0.61 -11.68
N LYS A 16 -10.48 -0.14 -10.77
CA LYS A 16 -9.66 -1.02 -9.94
C LYS A 16 -10.52 -1.52 -8.78
N LYS A 17 -10.93 -2.79 -8.87
CA LYS A 17 -11.74 -3.46 -7.87
C LYS A 17 -10.90 -4.43 -7.05
N LEU A 18 -11.21 -4.51 -5.76
CA LEU A 18 -10.64 -5.54 -4.89
C LEU A 18 -11.44 -6.85 -4.92
N ASN A 19 -12.67 -6.84 -5.45
CA ASN A 19 -13.57 -7.99 -5.45
C ASN A 19 -13.83 -8.56 -4.04
N ILE A 20 -13.86 -7.67 -3.03
CA ILE A 20 -14.20 -7.98 -1.64
C ILE A 20 -15.61 -7.42 -1.38
N LYS A 21 -16.35 -8.02 -0.44
CA LYS A 21 -17.66 -7.48 -0.02
C LYS A 21 -17.47 -6.13 0.67
N GLN A 22 -18.39 -5.20 0.45
CA GLN A 22 -18.44 -3.97 1.23
C GLN A 22 -18.71 -4.29 2.70
N GLY A 23 -18.03 -3.60 3.62
CA GLY A 23 -18.28 -3.79 5.05
C GLY A 23 -17.12 -3.39 5.94
N LYS A 24 -17.31 -3.70 7.23
CA LYS A 24 -16.31 -3.50 8.29
C LYS A 24 -15.52 -4.79 8.49
N TYR A 25 -14.22 -4.63 8.64
CA TYR A 25 -13.25 -5.70 8.83
C TYR A 25 -12.29 -5.33 9.95
N ASN A 26 -11.79 -6.33 10.68
CA ASN A 26 -10.55 -6.13 11.41
C ASN A 26 -9.34 -6.23 10.46
N ASN A 27 -8.17 -5.82 10.95
CA ASN A 27 -6.95 -5.79 10.16
C ASN A 27 -6.56 -7.16 9.59
N LYS A 28 -6.69 -8.23 10.38
CA LYS A 28 -6.34 -9.60 9.99
C LYS A 28 -7.25 -10.10 8.88
N GLU A 29 -8.56 -9.96 9.06
CA GLU A 29 -9.58 -10.33 8.06
C GLU A 29 -9.36 -9.59 6.75
N PHE A 30 -9.25 -8.27 6.81
CA PHE A 30 -9.07 -7.45 5.62
C PHE A 30 -7.80 -7.85 4.86
N THR A 31 -6.68 -7.99 5.58
CA THR A 31 -5.41 -8.41 4.98
C THR A 31 -5.54 -9.78 4.30
N MET A 32 -6.20 -10.75 4.95
CA MET A 32 -6.43 -12.07 4.35
C MET A 32 -7.29 -12.01 3.09
N GLN A 33 -8.33 -11.16 3.06
CA GLN A 33 -9.16 -10.96 1.86
C GLN A 33 -8.32 -10.38 0.72
N ILE A 34 -7.52 -9.36 1.01
CA ILE A 34 -6.61 -8.72 0.06
C ILE A 34 -5.58 -9.73 -0.49
N LEU A 35 -4.97 -10.56 0.37
CA LEU A 35 -3.99 -11.56 -0.05
C LEU A 35 -4.59 -12.67 -0.93
N LYS A 36 -5.91 -12.92 -0.84
CA LYS A 36 -6.61 -13.83 -1.76
C LYS A 36 -6.83 -13.21 -3.14
N THR A 37 -6.70 -11.90 -3.27
CA THR A 37 -6.79 -11.23 -4.57
C THR A 37 -5.46 -11.34 -5.32
N LYS A 38 -5.51 -11.37 -6.66
CA LYS A 38 -4.32 -11.28 -7.51
C LYS A 38 -3.71 -9.86 -7.55
N ASN A 39 -4.27 -8.90 -6.80
CA ASN A 39 -3.86 -7.50 -6.83
C ASN A 39 -3.94 -6.91 -5.43
N PRO A 40 -2.88 -7.05 -4.62
CA PRO A 40 -2.99 -6.85 -3.18
C PRO A 40 -3.09 -5.38 -2.77
N PHE A 41 -3.19 -4.44 -3.72
CA PHE A 41 -3.70 -3.07 -3.49
C PHE A 41 -2.98 -2.31 -2.36
N TRP A 42 -1.65 -2.50 -2.29
CA TRP A 42 -0.71 -1.88 -1.35
C TRP A 42 -0.49 -0.39 -1.61
N THR A 43 -1.48 0.26 -2.20
CA THR A 43 -1.43 1.66 -2.59
C THR A 43 -1.75 2.54 -1.39
N MET A 44 -1.23 3.76 -1.37
CA MET A 44 -1.69 4.76 -0.39
C MET A 44 -2.90 5.53 -0.89
N TRP A 45 -3.01 5.68 -2.22
CA TRP A 45 -4.19 6.22 -2.87
C TRP A 45 -5.40 5.26 -2.74
N ALA A 46 -6.59 5.81 -2.93
CA ALA A 46 -7.89 5.16 -2.70
C ALA A 46 -8.15 4.75 -1.23
N LYS A 47 -7.64 5.53 -0.28
CA LYS A 47 -7.83 5.33 1.16
C LYS A 47 -8.05 6.67 1.88
N ILE A 48 -8.91 6.68 2.90
CA ILE A 48 -8.97 7.75 3.91
C ILE A 48 -8.36 7.21 5.20
N ILE A 49 -7.37 7.93 5.71
CA ILE A 49 -6.58 7.55 6.88
C ILE A 49 -6.68 8.68 7.89
N LYS A 50 -6.94 8.34 9.16
CA LYS A 50 -6.89 9.34 10.24
C LYS A 50 -5.46 9.87 10.37
N LYS A 51 -5.32 11.19 10.47
CA LYS A 51 -4.00 11.87 10.49
C LYS A 51 -3.07 11.31 11.58
N ASP A 52 -3.59 11.05 12.77
CA ASP A 52 -2.81 10.51 13.89
C ASP A 52 -2.27 9.10 13.60
N ILE A 53 -3.09 8.24 12.97
CA ILE A 53 -2.67 6.90 12.55
C ILE A 53 -1.60 7.01 11.46
N TYR A 54 -1.78 7.92 10.49
CA TYR A 54 -0.80 8.16 9.43
C TYR A 54 0.56 8.59 9.99
N LEU A 55 0.59 9.58 10.88
CA LEU A 55 1.83 10.07 11.48
C LEU A 55 2.53 8.99 12.33
N LYS A 56 1.75 8.20 13.10
CA LYS A 56 2.29 7.06 13.84
C LYS A 56 2.89 6.01 12.90
N ALA A 57 2.20 5.68 11.81
CA ALA A 57 2.69 4.74 10.80
C ALA A 57 4.00 5.22 10.17
N PHE A 58 4.08 6.50 9.80
CA PHE A 58 5.30 7.09 9.25
C PHE A 58 6.47 7.03 10.24
N ASN A 59 6.22 7.38 11.51
CA ASN A 59 7.24 7.33 12.55
C ASN A 59 7.76 5.90 12.81
N MET A 60 6.93 4.86 12.63
CA MET A 60 7.36 3.47 12.75
C MET A 60 8.41 3.05 11.71
N LEU A 61 8.51 3.76 10.58
CA LEU A 61 9.48 3.45 9.54
C LEU A 61 10.91 3.85 9.94
N ASN A 62 11.06 4.81 10.86
CA ASN A 62 12.35 5.32 11.35
C ASN A 62 13.37 5.62 10.21
N LEU A 63 12.90 6.23 9.12
CA LEU A 63 13.73 6.52 7.96
C LEU A 63 14.70 7.68 8.27
N LYS A 64 15.96 7.52 7.89
CA LYS A 64 16.93 8.63 7.88
C LYS A 64 16.49 9.67 6.85
N LYS A 65 16.65 10.96 7.17
CA LYS A 65 16.24 12.09 6.29
C LYS A 65 16.86 12.05 4.88
N GLU A 66 18.01 11.40 4.74
CA GLU A 66 18.76 11.30 3.48
C GLU A 66 18.23 10.20 2.55
N ILE A 67 17.40 9.28 3.05
CA ILE A 67 16.84 8.19 2.26
C ILE A 67 15.72 8.74 1.38
N LYS A 68 15.92 8.67 0.06
CA LYS A 68 14.89 8.92 -0.94
C LYS A 68 14.40 7.59 -1.50
N ILE A 69 13.08 7.41 -1.52
CA ILE A 69 12.41 6.22 -2.07
C ILE A 69 11.36 6.75 -3.03
N ASN A 70 11.57 6.50 -4.31
CA ASN A 70 10.66 6.88 -5.39
C ASN A 70 9.78 5.71 -5.82
N MET A 71 10.17 4.49 -5.46
CA MET A 71 9.48 3.26 -5.78
C MET A 71 9.13 2.46 -4.53
N ALA A 72 7.89 1.96 -4.49
CA ALA A 72 7.36 1.12 -3.41
C ALA A 72 7.25 1.82 -2.03
N GLU A 73 7.32 3.15 -2.00
CA GLU A 73 7.01 4.00 -0.85
C GLU A 73 5.57 3.79 -0.36
N ASP A 74 4.64 3.55 -1.29
CA ASP A 74 3.25 3.21 -0.98
C ASP A 74 3.16 1.92 -0.14
N ALA A 75 3.86 0.88 -0.58
CA ALA A 75 3.90 -0.40 0.11
C ALA A 75 4.64 -0.31 1.45
N LEU A 76 5.71 0.50 1.50
CA LEU A 76 6.47 0.79 2.71
C LEU A 76 5.56 1.33 3.80
N LEU A 77 4.72 2.33 3.48
CA LEU A 77 3.82 2.94 4.46
C LEU A 77 2.56 2.11 4.73
N TYR A 78 2.11 1.30 3.76
CA TYR A 78 0.93 0.45 3.91
C TYR A 78 1.07 -0.56 5.05
N TYR A 79 2.23 -1.20 5.22
CA TYR A 79 2.40 -2.21 6.27
C TYR A 79 2.20 -1.67 7.70
N PRO A 80 2.89 -0.60 8.16
CA PRO A 80 2.60 0.06 9.44
C PRO A 80 1.14 0.48 9.60
N LEU A 81 0.48 0.93 8.54
CA LEU A 81 -0.95 1.29 8.60
C LEU A 81 -1.84 0.09 8.89
N THR A 82 -1.54 -1.09 8.34
CA THR A 82 -2.27 -2.33 8.66
C THR A 82 -2.02 -2.81 10.09
N ILE A 83 -0.87 -2.48 10.69
CA ILE A 83 -0.59 -2.77 12.11
C ILE A 83 -1.45 -1.86 13.01
N LEU A 84 -1.51 -0.56 12.70
CA LEU A 84 -2.15 0.45 13.54
C LEU A 84 -3.67 0.55 13.33
N SER A 85 -4.18 0.18 12.16
CA SER A 85 -5.62 0.26 11.85
C SER A 85 -6.37 -0.95 12.39
N ASN A 86 -6.93 -0.85 13.59
CA ASN A 86 -7.75 -1.94 14.17
C ASN A 86 -9.02 -2.21 13.37
N GLU A 87 -9.61 -1.17 12.79
CA GLU A 87 -10.85 -1.24 12.03
C GLU A 87 -10.62 -0.69 10.62
N ILE A 88 -11.03 -1.50 9.64
CA ILE A 88 -10.96 -1.17 8.23
C ILE A 88 -12.36 -1.26 7.66
N PHE A 89 -12.84 -0.17 7.08
CA PHE A 89 -14.09 -0.17 6.34
C PHE A 89 -13.76 -0.19 4.85
N TYR A 90 -14.42 -1.05 4.08
CA TYR A 90 -14.26 -1.12 2.63
C TYR A 90 -15.55 -0.73 1.93
N LEU A 91 -15.47 0.20 0.98
CA LEU A 91 -16.54 0.65 0.10
C LEU A 91 -16.29 0.15 -1.32
N THR A 92 -17.31 -0.41 -1.96
CA THR A 92 -17.23 -0.78 -3.39
C THR A 92 -17.46 0.43 -4.30
N GLN A 93 -17.90 1.56 -3.75
CA GLN A 93 -18.09 2.79 -4.51
C GLN A 93 -16.74 3.37 -4.91
N PRO A 94 -16.53 3.70 -6.20
CA PRO A 94 -15.32 4.35 -6.63
C PRO A 94 -15.34 5.83 -6.26
N LEU A 95 -14.54 6.23 -5.27
CA LEU A 95 -14.50 7.61 -4.75
C LEU A 95 -13.27 8.41 -5.20
N TYR A 96 -12.39 7.81 -6.00
CA TYR A 96 -11.18 8.45 -6.50
C TYR A 96 -10.95 8.09 -7.95
N THR A 97 -10.40 9.04 -8.71
CA THR A 97 -10.01 8.86 -10.10
C THR A 97 -8.49 8.99 -10.19
N GLN A 98 -7.82 7.90 -10.55
CA GLN A 98 -6.41 7.89 -10.88
C GLN A 98 -6.23 8.11 -12.38
N HIS A 99 -5.49 9.14 -12.74
CA HIS A 99 -5.06 9.38 -14.10
C HIS A 99 -3.70 8.71 -14.34
N VAL A 100 -3.58 7.93 -15.41
CA VAL A 100 -2.28 7.36 -15.79
C VAL A 100 -1.43 8.42 -16.47
N ASN A 101 -0.27 8.67 -15.88
CA ASN A 101 0.74 9.55 -16.42
C ASN A 101 1.62 8.78 -17.42
N SER A 102 1.59 9.18 -18.70
CA SER A 102 2.44 8.60 -19.73
C SER A 102 3.94 8.86 -19.47
N ASN A 103 4.27 9.92 -18.74
CA ASN A 103 5.64 10.30 -18.37
C ASN A 103 6.04 9.75 -16.99
N SER A 104 5.37 8.68 -16.51
CA SER A 104 5.70 8.04 -15.24
C SER A 104 7.14 7.51 -15.24
N ILE A 105 7.82 7.64 -14.10
CA ILE A 105 9.18 7.07 -13.88
C ILE A 105 9.21 5.56 -14.12
N THR A 106 8.09 4.89 -13.90
CA THR A 106 7.92 3.44 -14.11
C THR A 106 8.08 3.03 -15.57
N ASN A 107 7.99 3.97 -16.52
CA ASN A 107 8.12 3.70 -17.95
C ASN A 107 9.57 3.83 -18.43
N ASN A 108 10.51 4.25 -17.57
CA ASN A 108 11.90 4.46 -17.93
C ASN A 108 12.77 3.26 -17.50
N ILE A 109 13.19 2.44 -18.48
CA ILE A 109 14.02 1.25 -18.23
C ILE A 109 15.39 1.58 -17.62
N ASN A 110 15.92 2.79 -17.85
CA ASN A 110 17.21 3.23 -17.31
C ASN A 110 17.16 3.45 -15.78
N SER A 111 15.98 3.42 -15.16
CA SER A 111 15.81 3.51 -13.70
C SER A 111 15.86 2.14 -13.00
N LEU A 112 15.99 1.02 -13.73
CA LEU A 112 15.82 -0.32 -13.17
C LEU A 112 16.77 -0.62 -12.02
N GLU A 113 18.06 -0.29 -12.14
CA GLU A 113 19.04 -0.55 -11.09
C GLU A 113 18.73 0.25 -9.82
N ALA A 114 18.41 1.54 -9.97
CA ALA A 114 17.98 2.39 -8.85
C ALA A 114 16.72 1.81 -8.18
N ASN A 115 15.74 1.37 -8.97
CA ASN A 115 14.51 0.77 -8.45
C ASN A 115 14.78 -0.52 -7.66
N ILE A 116 15.71 -1.37 -8.13
CA ILE A 116 16.12 -2.59 -7.41
C ILE A 116 16.78 -2.23 -6.07
N GLN A 117 17.64 -1.21 -6.04
CA GLN A 117 18.28 -0.77 -4.80
C GLN A 117 17.26 -0.17 -3.81
N GLU A 118 16.35 0.69 -4.29
CA GLU A 118 15.26 1.23 -3.47
C GLU A 118 14.38 0.11 -2.92
N HIS A 119 14.06 -0.91 -3.73
CA HIS A 119 13.29 -2.08 -3.28
C HIS A 119 13.99 -2.84 -2.14
N LYS A 120 15.32 -3.03 -2.23
CA LYS A 120 16.09 -3.65 -1.14
C LYS A 120 16.04 -2.82 0.14
N ILE A 121 16.12 -1.49 0.03
CA ILE A 121 15.98 -0.57 1.17
C ILE A 121 14.58 -0.73 1.80
N VAL A 122 13.52 -0.71 1.00
CA VAL A 122 12.13 -0.89 1.45
C VAL A 122 11.98 -2.22 2.20
N LEU A 123 12.45 -3.33 1.64
CA LEU A 123 12.39 -4.64 2.30
C LEU A 123 13.14 -4.66 3.63
N ASN A 124 14.34 -4.08 3.69
CA ASN A 124 15.13 -4.02 4.92
C ASN A 124 14.42 -3.22 6.01
N VAL A 125 13.80 -2.08 5.66
CA VAL A 125 13.01 -1.29 6.61
C VAL A 125 11.81 -2.09 7.09
N LEU A 126 11.05 -2.71 6.18
CA LEU A 126 9.88 -3.50 6.53
C LEU A 126 10.22 -4.69 7.45
N LYS A 127 11.31 -5.42 7.17
CA LYS A 127 11.81 -6.52 8.01
C LYS A 127 12.26 -6.07 9.41
N SER A 128 12.71 -4.82 9.54
CA SER A 128 13.07 -4.26 10.84
C SER A 128 11.86 -4.03 11.76
N ILE A 129 10.66 -3.88 11.17
CA ILE A 129 9.40 -3.71 11.90
C ILE A 129 8.89 -5.09 12.33
N LYS A 130 9.40 -5.59 13.46
CA LYS A 130 9.08 -6.92 14.00
C LYS A 130 7.68 -6.98 14.63
N ASN A 131 6.61 -6.92 13.82
CA ASN A 131 5.24 -6.91 14.32
C ASN A 131 4.32 -7.95 13.63
N LYS A 132 3.94 -8.99 14.38
CA LYS A 132 3.16 -10.14 13.87
C LYS A 132 1.64 -9.92 13.83
N LYS A 133 1.15 -8.71 14.13
CA LYS A 133 -0.29 -8.43 14.25
C LYS A 133 -1.07 -8.59 12.94
N THR A 134 -0.38 -8.56 11.80
CA THR A 134 -0.97 -8.62 10.47
C THR A 134 -0.33 -9.76 9.66
N PRO A 135 -1.11 -10.52 8.86
CA PRO A 135 -0.58 -11.55 7.98
C PRO A 135 0.51 -11.06 7.01
N LEU A 136 0.56 -9.75 6.69
CA LEU A 136 1.61 -9.17 5.85
C LEU A 136 3.01 -9.38 6.43
N TYR A 137 3.14 -9.48 7.76
CA TYR A 137 4.43 -9.76 8.39
C TYR A 137 5.08 -11.02 7.82
N PHE A 138 4.30 -12.09 7.66
CA PHE A 138 4.80 -13.35 7.12
C PHE A 138 5.23 -13.20 5.67
N LEU A 139 4.46 -12.47 4.85
CA LEU A 139 4.87 -12.18 3.48
C LEU A 139 6.20 -11.42 3.43
N ILE A 140 6.36 -10.39 4.25
CA ILE A 140 7.54 -9.51 4.29
C ILE A 140 8.81 -10.27 4.69
N ILE A 141 8.74 -11.23 5.62
CA ILE A 141 9.93 -11.97 6.07
C ILE A 141 10.41 -13.01 5.04
N TYR A 142 9.55 -13.46 4.13
CA TYR A 142 9.87 -14.46 3.10
C TYR A 142 10.25 -13.85 1.74
N LEU A 143 10.02 -12.55 1.53
CA LEU A 143 10.53 -11.76 0.39
C LEU A 143 11.96 -11.30 0.66
#